data_AF-A0A6A5GEJ7-F1
#
_entry.id   AF-A0A6A5GEJ7-F1
#
_cell.length_a   1.000
_cell.length_b   1.000
_cell.length_c   1.000
_cell.angle_alpha   90.00
_cell.angle_beta   90.00
_cell.angle_gamma   90.00
#
_symmetry.space_group_name_H-M   'P 1'
#
loop_
_entity.id
_entity.type
_entity.pdbx_description
1 polymer ?
#
loop_
_entity_poly.entity_id
_entity_poly.type
_entity_poly.pdbx_seq_one_letter_code
_entity_poly.pdbx_strand_id
1 'polypeptide(L)'
;MYVILFQTPETMNSVKWYLASLHISTVLFDYSISIMILPVIMFPEFAGYPLGIFRLVSEDYYVYPVVLTIFFMGCVLVSIIAIFEKQFYTLCSFSEKAKWGSFRRPWLIGHCILTTGSCISFGCFVPEQTSARKIVFLKLPRLPDYIYEIPIFVFTDDGSYHLTVFLILIPFTCIEISIFVISIIRTISKLLNISKMSRKSYRLQKIVFIALVIQTGLPLITLIVPFVYSWISILWRYYNQGLMNIAVIVTTIHGLSSTLVMLLVHRPYRDRLLAVFCFERDLQKNLLTSIVAVFENRFYVVCSFSGKESWKYWRRYWLAGHYIATFFIVLSLLAVVPEQKSARQRLLEKIPCVERYAYEEELLVFAEDPLLCFILCVVVTIVIALLGVATRICETSEILDLRNKANTTSR
;
A
#
# COMPACT_ATOMS: atom_id res chain seq x y z
N MET A 1 7.45 -12.37 10.35
CA MET A 1 8.50 -12.42 11.40
C MET A 1 9.49 -13.59 11.32
N TYR A 2 9.06 -14.85 11.46
CA TYR A 2 9.97 -16.03 11.51
C TYR A 2 11.02 -16.04 10.39
N VAL A 3 10.58 -15.84 9.15
CA VAL A 3 11.45 -15.85 7.96
C VAL A 3 12.54 -14.76 8.04
N ILE A 4 12.23 -13.57 8.55
CA ILE A 4 13.22 -12.49 8.70
C ILE A 4 14.24 -12.86 9.80
N LEU A 5 13.78 -13.36 10.93
CA LEU A 5 14.66 -13.64 12.07
C LEU A 5 15.56 -14.87 11.85
N PHE A 6 15.06 -15.88 11.16
CA PHE A 6 15.74 -17.18 11.07
C PHE A 6 16.15 -17.60 9.66
N GLN A 7 15.64 -16.92 8.62
CA GLN A 7 15.89 -17.31 7.21
C GLN A 7 16.52 -16.18 6.37
N THR A 8 16.88 -15.05 6.99
CA THR A 8 17.68 -14.01 6.32
C THR A 8 19.09 -14.55 6.03
N PRO A 9 19.55 -14.59 4.76
CA PRO A 9 20.87 -15.10 4.42
C PRO A 9 21.99 -14.17 4.92
N GLU A 10 23.21 -14.70 5.08
CA GLU A 10 24.37 -13.93 5.55
C GLU A 10 24.65 -12.68 4.71
N THR A 11 24.40 -12.76 3.40
CA THR A 11 24.54 -11.64 2.45
C THR A 11 23.63 -10.45 2.75
N MET A 12 22.53 -10.66 3.49
CA MET A 12 21.58 -9.63 3.92
C MET A 12 21.60 -9.38 5.44
N ASN A 13 22.54 -9.98 6.17
CA ASN A 13 22.57 -9.88 7.63
C ASN A 13 22.73 -8.42 8.12
N SER A 14 23.44 -7.60 7.35
CA SER A 14 23.65 -6.17 7.65
C SER A 14 22.37 -5.33 7.63
N VAL A 15 21.31 -5.78 6.94
CA VAL A 15 19.99 -5.11 6.85
C VAL A 15 18.88 -5.85 7.60
N LYS A 16 19.16 -7.03 8.16
CA LYS A 16 18.20 -7.89 8.86
C LYS A 16 17.37 -7.14 9.92
N TRP A 17 18.03 -6.40 10.79
CA TRP A 17 17.37 -5.69 11.88
C TRP A 17 16.52 -4.49 11.40
N TYR A 18 16.91 -3.88 10.28
CA TYR A 18 16.12 -2.82 9.65
C TYR A 18 14.86 -3.39 9.00
N LEU A 19 14.97 -4.54 8.31
CA LEU A 19 13.82 -5.28 7.79
C LEU A 19 12.88 -5.75 8.91
N ALA A 20 13.45 -6.17 10.04
CA ALA A 20 12.68 -6.56 11.20
C ALA A 20 11.92 -5.38 11.79
N SER A 21 12.59 -4.23 11.98
CA SER A 21 11.97 -2.97 12.43
C SER A 21 10.79 -2.58 11.53
N LEU A 22 11.02 -2.53 10.21
CA LEU A 22 9.96 -2.20 9.26
C LEU A 22 8.75 -3.13 9.38
N HIS A 23 8.97 -4.45 9.44
CA HIS A 23 7.86 -5.41 9.53
C HIS A 23 7.15 -5.35 10.89
N ILE A 24 7.87 -5.15 12.00
CA ILE A 24 7.25 -4.98 13.33
C ILE A 24 6.38 -3.73 13.34
N SER A 25 6.90 -2.58 12.90
CA SER A 25 6.13 -1.34 12.82
C SER A 25 4.92 -1.47 11.91
N THR A 26 5.06 -2.17 10.78
CA THR A 26 3.96 -2.45 9.86
C THR A 26 2.87 -3.27 10.55
N VAL A 27 3.23 -4.39 11.17
CA VAL A 27 2.27 -5.25 11.89
C VAL A 27 1.55 -4.49 13.02
N LEU A 28 2.27 -3.67 13.78
CA LEU A 28 1.69 -2.85 14.86
C LEU A 28 0.68 -1.84 14.31
N PHE A 29 1.03 -1.14 13.23
CA PHE A 29 0.13 -0.23 12.53
C PHE A 29 -1.10 -0.95 11.99
N ASP A 30 -0.92 -2.09 11.31
CA ASP A 30 -2.04 -2.81 10.69
C ASP A 30 -2.98 -3.40 11.73
N TYR A 31 -2.46 -3.91 12.87
CA TYR A 31 -3.28 -4.39 13.98
C TYR A 31 -4.06 -3.26 14.64
N SER A 32 -3.46 -2.07 14.77
CA SER A 32 -4.16 -0.94 15.37
C SER A 32 -5.36 -0.51 14.52
N ILE A 33 -5.23 -0.45 13.18
CA ILE A 33 -6.34 -0.07 12.29
C ILE A 33 -7.32 -1.21 12.00
N SER A 34 -6.90 -2.48 11.96
CA SER A 34 -7.74 -3.59 11.49
C SER A 34 -8.47 -4.34 12.59
N ILE A 35 -7.90 -4.37 13.81
CA ILE A 35 -8.44 -5.14 14.94
C ILE A 35 -8.82 -4.21 16.09
N MET A 36 -7.90 -3.31 16.47
CA MET A 36 -8.09 -2.52 17.69
C MET A 36 -9.13 -1.41 17.47
N ILE A 37 -8.94 -0.56 16.46
CA ILE A 37 -9.79 0.60 16.23
C ILE A 37 -10.89 0.26 15.23
N LEU A 38 -10.55 -0.32 14.08
CA LEU A 38 -11.45 -0.47 12.93
C LEU A 38 -12.21 0.84 12.67
N PRO A 39 -11.50 1.91 12.31
CA PRO A 39 -12.01 3.27 12.41
C PRO A 39 -13.09 3.56 11.36
N VAL A 40 -14.18 4.19 11.79
CA VAL A 40 -15.09 4.92 10.90
C VAL A 40 -14.71 6.39 10.98
N ILE A 41 -14.13 6.92 9.91
CA ILE A 41 -13.64 8.32 9.82
C ILE A 41 -14.70 9.16 9.11
N MET A 42 -14.87 10.42 9.52
CA MET A 42 -15.93 11.30 9.05
C MET A 42 -15.40 12.61 8.41
N PHE A 43 -14.35 12.51 7.58
CA PHE A 43 -13.81 13.70 6.89
C PHE A 43 -14.87 14.38 6.01
N PRO A 44 -14.87 15.72 5.95
CA PRO A 44 -13.77 16.64 6.31
C PRO A 44 -13.65 16.95 7.82
N GLU A 45 -14.64 16.62 8.62
CA GLU A 45 -14.54 16.82 10.07
C GLU A 45 -13.64 15.72 10.64
N PHE A 46 -12.64 16.11 11.44
CA PHE A 46 -11.68 15.18 12.04
C PHE A 46 -12.35 14.44 13.21
N ALA A 47 -13.39 13.69 12.90
CA ALA A 47 -14.21 12.95 13.84
C ALA A 47 -14.37 11.51 13.36
N GLY A 48 -14.71 10.63 14.30
CA GLY A 48 -14.94 9.23 14.00
C GLY A 48 -15.21 8.41 15.23
N TYR A 49 -15.41 7.12 15.03
CA TYR A 49 -15.63 6.16 16.11
C TYR A 49 -15.04 4.79 15.76
N PRO A 50 -14.60 4.02 16.77
CA PRO A 50 -14.07 2.68 16.55
C PRO A 50 -15.20 1.64 16.41
N LEU A 51 -14.98 0.64 15.55
CA LEU A 51 -15.79 -0.59 15.49
C LEU A 51 -15.05 -1.82 16.04
N GLY A 52 -13.77 -1.68 16.35
CA GLY A 52 -12.90 -2.75 16.85
C GLY A 52 -13.00 -2.94 18.36
N ILE A 53 -11.94 -3.48 18.97
CA ILE A 53 -11.85 -3.72 20.42
C ILE A 53 -12.09 -2.43 21.22
N PHE A 54 -11.60 -1.28 20.74
CA PHE A 54 -11.74 -0.01 21.45
C PHE A 54 -13.16 0.52 21.55
N ARG A 55 -14.14 -0.06 20.83
CA ARG A 55 -15.56 0.24 21.04
C ARG A 55 -16.05 -0.12 22.45
N LEU A 56 -15.32 -1.00 23.15
CA LEU A 56 -15.65 -1.46 24.51
C LEU A 56 -15.11 -0.52 25.61
N VAL A 57 -14.35 0.50 25.22
CA VAL A 57 -13.72 1.46 26.13
C VAL A 57 -14.52 2.77 26.10
N SER A 58 -14.48 3.55 27.19
CA SER A 58 -15.03 4.91 27.22
C SER A 58 -14.38 5.79 26.14
N GLU A 59 -15.19 6.65 25.55
CA GLU A 59 -14.80 7.67 24.57
C GLU A 59 -13.70 8.61 25.07
N ASP A 60 -13.63 8.82 26.39
CA ASP A 60 -12.57 9.62 27.04
C ASP A 60 -11.16 9.12 26.72
N TYR A 61 -11.03 7.82 26.38
CA TYR A 61 -9.76 7.18 26.09
C TYR A 61 -9.49 6.99 24.59
N TYR A 62 -10.34 7.48 23.69
CA TYR A 62 -10.16 7.27 22.23
C TYR A 62 -8.97 8.04 21.65
N VAL A 63 -8.48 9.08 22.33
CA VAL A 63 -7.25 9.79 21.95
C VAL A 63 -6.03 8.86 21.89
N TYR A 64 -5.88 7.95 22.86
CA TYR A 64 -4.70 7.10 22.98
C TYR A 64 -4.52 6.15 21.78
N PRO A 65 -5.51 5.35 21.35
CA PRO A 65 -5.34 4.48 20.20
C PRO A 65 -5.19 5.24 18.87
N VAL A 66 -5.84 6.41 18.72
CA VAL A 66 -5.67 7.26 17.53
C VAL A 66 -4.23 7.77 17.43
N VAL A 67 -3.71 8.38 18.51
CA VAL A 67 -2.33 8.87 18.57
C VAL A 67 -1.33 7.72 18.39
N LEU A 68 -1.57 6.57 19.02
CA LEU A 68 -0.72 5.39 18.90
C LEU A 68 -0.68 4.83 17.47
N THR A 69 -1.81 4.86 16.75
CA THR A 69 -1.87 4.45 15.34
C THR A 69 -1.04 5.37 14.45
N ILE A 70 -1.17 6.69 14.65
CA ILE A 70 -0.36 7.67 13.91
C ILE A 70 1.14 7.48 14.24
N PHE A 71 1.46 7.18 15.50
CA PHE A 71 2.83 6.86 15.92
C PHE A 71 3.38 5.63 15.20
N PHE A 72 2.63 4.52 15.13
CA PHE A 72 3.07 3.32 14.40
C PHE A 72 3.27 3.59 12.91
N MET A 73 2.39 4.39 12.29
CA MET A 73 2.57 4.86 10.91
C MET A 73 3.89 5.64 10.75
N GLY A 74 4.19 6.54 11.70
CA GLY A 74 5.47 7.23 11.77
C GLY A 74 6.66 6.28 11.88
N CYS A 75 6.58 5.25 12.73
CA CYS A 75 7.62 4.22 12.84
C CYS A 75 7.85 3.45 11.54
N VAL A 76 6.80 3.20 10.74
CA VAL A 76 6.91 2.60 9.41
C VAL A 76 7.74 3.52 8.51
N LEU A 77 7.43 4.81 8.44
CA LEU A 77 8.18 5.79 7.63
C LEU A 77 9.65 5.91 8.04
N VAL A 78 9.92 6.03 9.35
CA VAL A 78 11.29 6.07 9.89
C VAL A 78 12.05 4.78 9.57
N SER A 79 11.38 3.62 9.63
CA SER A 79 12.01 2.34 9.25
C SER A 79 12.37 2.27 7.77
N ILE A 80 11.52 2.82 6.88
CA ILE A 80 11.81 2.92 5.44
C ILE A 80 13.02 3.82 5.20
N ILE A 81 13.05 5.01 5.80
CA ILE A 81 14.19 5.93 5.77
C ILE A 81 15.47 5.20 6.21
N ALA A 82 15.42 4.51 7.35
CA ALA A 82 16.57 3.81 7.91
C ALA A 82 17.10 2.70 6.99
N ILE A 83 16.23 1.96 6.28
CA ILE A 83 16.64 0.95 5.30
C ILE A 83 17.38 1.60 4.13
N PHE A 84 16.84 2.67 3.55
CA PHE A 84 17.44 3.34 2.40
C PHE A 84 18.73 4.08 2.77
N GLU A 85 18.79 4.73 3.93
CA GLU A 85 20.03 5.32 4.46
C GLU A 85 21.09 4.25 4.69
N LYS A 86 20.73 3.11 5.28
CA LYS A 86 21.68 2.02 5.53
C LYS A 86 22.26 1.48 4.23
N GLN A 87 21.42 1.32 3.21
CA GLN A 87 21.85 0.89 1.87
C GLN A 87 22.75 1.94 1.21
N PHE A 88 22.37 3.22 1.31
CA PHE A 88 23.19 4.33 0.84
C PHE A 88 24.57 4.32 1.51
N TYR A 89 24.64 4.23 2.84
CA TYR A 89 25.91 4.22 3.57
C TYR A 89 26.80 3.04 3.19
N THR A 90 26.19 1.88 2.91
CA THR A 90 26.93 0.66 2.59
C THR A 90 27.49 0.73 1.16
N LEU A 91 26.69 1.17 0.19
CA LEU A 91 27.02 1.12 -1.25
C LEU A 91 27.72 2.38 -1.76
N CYS A 92 27.39 3.55 -1.22
CA CYS A 92 27.95 4.80 -1.67
C CYS A 92 29.32 5.07 -1.06
N SER A 93 30.26 5.52 -1.88
CA SER A 93 31.57 6.01 -1.46
C SER A 93 31.67 7.49 -1.81
N PHE A 94 31.69 8.34 -0.80
CA PHE A 94 31.75 9.80 -0.92
C PHE A 94 32.75 10.36 0.08
N SER A 95 33.28 11.55 -0.20
CA SER A 95 34.36 12.19 0.58
C SER A 95 34.04 12.29 2.08
N GLU A 96 32.78 12.54 2.42
CA GLU A 96 32.33 12.73 3.80
C GLU A 96 31.79 11.47 4.49
N LYS A 97 32.03 10.28 3.94
CA LYS A 97 31.49 9.02 4.48
C LYS A 97 31.83 8.77 5.95
N ALA A 98 33.04 9.14 6.39
CA ALA A 98 33.44 9.03 7.78
C ALA A 98 32.62 9.96 8.69
N LYS A 99 32.42 11.22 8.29
CA LYS A 99 31.59 12.20 9.02
C LYS A 99 30.13 11.74 9.08
N TRP A 100 29.57 11.30 7.95
CA TRP A 100 28.21 10.74 7.91
C TRP A 100 28.07 9.50 8.80
N GLY A 101 29.10 8.65 8.84
CA GLY A 101 29.15 7.48 9.72
C GLY A 101 28.94 7.82 11.20
N SER A 102 29.46 8.94 11.67
CA SER A 102 29.23 9.44 13.03
C SER A 102 27.88 10.15 13.18
N PHE A 103 27.44 10.89 12.17
CA PHE A 103 26.22 11.70 12.23
C PHE A 103 24.91 10.91 12.02
N ARG A 104 24.95 9.78 11.31
CA ARG A 104 23.76 8.99 10.96
C ARG A 104 22.93 8.53 12.16
N ARG A 105 23.57 8.23 13.31
CA ARG A 105 22.87 7.77 14.51
C ARG A 105 22.09 8.93 15.16
N PRO A 106 22.72 10.08 15.48
CA PRO A 106 21.99 11.29 15.90
C PRO A 106 20.88 11.69 14.92
N TRP A 107 21.14 11.62 13.62
CA TRP A 107 20.16 11.96 12.58
C TRP A 107 18.93 11.03 12.60
N LEU A 108 19.13 9.72 12.78
CA LEU A 108 18.02 8.77 12.89
C LEU A 108 17.26 8.96 14.23
N ILE A 109 17.97 9.25 15.32
CA ILE A 109 17.35 9.61 16.61
C ILE A 109 16.50 10.87 16.47
N GLY A 110 16.97 11.87 15.71
CA GLY A 110 16.22 13.08 15.41
C GLY A 110 14.88 12.79 14.72
N HIS A 111 14.85 11.86 13.76
CA HIS A 111 13.61 11.39 13.14
C HIS A 111 12.65 10.73 14.13
N CYS A 112 13.17 9.90 15.04
CA CYS A 112 12.37 9.28 16.09
C CYS A 112 11.78 10.34 17.05
N ILE A 113 12.58 11.32 17.46
CA ILE A 113 12.15 12.41 18.34
C ILE A 113 11.09 13.27 17.64
N LEU A 114 11.32 13.65 16.37
CA LEU A 114 10.36 14.42 15.59
C LEU A 114 9.03 13.69 15.46
N THR A 115 9.06 12.40 15.08
CA THR A 115 7.86 11.57 14.95
C THR A 115 7.09 11.50 16.28
N THR A 116 7.80 11.23 17.38
CA THR A 116 7.20 11.13 18.72
C THR A 116 6.61 12.46 19.16
N GLY A 117 7.35 13.56 18.98
CA GLY A 117 6.91 14.91 19.32
C GLY A 117 5.68 15.35 18.53
N SER A 118 5.64 15.08 17.22
CA SER A 118 4.46 15.35 16.39
C SER A 118 3.24 14.56 16.85
N CYS A 119 3.39 13.27 17.20
CA CYS A 119 2.28 12.45 17.68
C CYS A 119 1.75 12.93 19.04
N ILE A 120 2.65 13.27 19.98
CA ILE A 120 2.27 13.87 21.26
C ILE A 120 1.51 15.18 21.03
N SER A 121 2.03 16.03 20.15
CA SER A 121 1.36 17.29 19.80
C SER A 121 -0.05 17.05 19.31
N PHE A 122 -0.29 16.08 18.43
CA PHE A 122 -1.65 15.78 17.95
C PHE A 122 -2.63 15.44 19.07
N GLY A 123 -2.19 14.67 20.08
CA GLY A 123 -3.00 14.39 21.26
C GLY A 123 -3.33 15.63 22.09
N CYS A 124 -2.45 16.63 22.13
CA CYS A 124 -2.69 17.90 22.84
C CYS A 124 -3.70 18.82 22.15
N PHE A 125 -3.99 18.62 20.86
CA PHE A 125 -4.97 19.39 20.10
C PHE A 125 -6.39 18.78 20.13
N VAL A 126 -6.61 17.75 20.96
CA VAL A 126 -7.93 17.15 21.16
C VAL A 126 -8.82 18.12 21.95
N PRO A 127 -10.00 18.49 21.43
CA PRO A 127 -10.89 19.45 22.06
C PRO A 127 -11.77 18.81 23.14
N GLU A 128 -12.46 19.66 23.90
CA GLU A 128 -13.54 19.25 24.80
C GLU A 128 -14.68 18.62 23.98
N GLN A 129 -15.01 17.36 24.28
CA GLN A 129 -15.80 16.53 23.38
C GLN A 129 -17.28 16.94 23.30
N THR A 130 -17.89 17.43 24.38
CA THR A 130 -19.31 17.77 24.42
C THR A 130 -19.65 18.90 23.44
N SER A 131 -18.82 19.93 23.43
CA SER A 131 -18.98 21.10 22.55
C SER A 131 -18.55 20.76 21.12
N ALA A 132 -17.43 20.06 20.96
CA ALA A 132 -16.90 19.67 19.66
C ALA A 132 -17.87 18.79 18.86
N ARG A 133 -18.51 17.80 19.49
CA ARG A 133 -19.52 16.93 18.82
C ARG A 133 -20.69 17.72 18.27
N LYS A 134 -21.23 18.67 19.04
CA LYS A 134 -22.33 19.53 18.59
C LYS A 134 -21.95 20.30 17.33
N ILE A 135 -20.74 20.86 17.30
CA ILE A 135 -20.21 21.59 16.15
C ILE A 135 -20.05 20.66 14.94
N VAL A 136 -19.52 19.46 15.12
CA VAL A 136 -19.36 18.47 14.03
C VAL A 136 -20.71 18.09 13.43
N PHE A 137 -21.72 17.81 14.25
CA PHE A 137 -23.06 17.47 13.75
C PHE A 137 -23.77 18.63 13.03
N LEU A 138 -23.41 19.89 13.31
CA LEU A 138 -23.93 21.05 12.59
C LEU A 138 -23.25 21.22 11.21
N LYS A 139 -22.00 20.76 11.05
CA LYS A 139 -21.24 20.87 9.82
C LYS A 139 -21.46 19.70 8.85
N LEU A 140 -21.71 18.51 9.39
CA LEU A 140 -21.98 17.31 8.60
C LEU A 140 -23.40 17.35 8.01
N PRO A 141 -23.64 16.70 6.86
CA PRO A 141 -25.00 16.50 6.37
C PRO A 141 -25.80 15.65 7.36
N ARG A 142 -27.13 15.66 7.24
CA ARG A 142 -27.99 14.82 8.09
C ARG A 142 -27.58 13.36 7.98
N LEU A 143 -27.26 12.76 9.12
CA LEU A 143 -26.80 11.38 9.23
C LEU A 143 -27.96 10.46 9.59
N PRO A 144 -27.83 9.14 9.38
CA PRO A 144 -28.73 8.15 9.95
C PRO A 144 -28.87 8.27 11.47
N ASP A 145 -30.08 8.01 11.99
CA ASP A 145 -30.43 8.24 13.39
C ASP A 145 -29.52 7.47 14.37
N TYR A 146 -29.11 6.26 14.00
CA TYR A 146 -28.21 5.43 14.83
C TYR A 146 -26.85 6.08 15.09
N ILE A 147 -26.39 7.01 14.24
CA ILE A 147 -25.08 7.67 14.42
C ILE A 147 -25.12 8.69 15.56
N TYR A 148 -26.28 9.27 15.85
CA TYR A 148 -26.42 10.22 16.96
C TYR A 148 -26.36 9.53 18.34
N GLU A 149 -26.57 8.21 18.38
CA GLU A 149 -26.46 7.40 19.60
C GLU A 149 -25.03 6.85 19.81
N ILE A 150 -24.15 6.99 18.82
CA ILE A 150 -22.77 6.49 18.89
C ILE A 150 -21.87 7.51 19.59
N PRO A 151 -20.93 7.07 20.44
CA PRO A 151 -19.90 7.92 21.02
C PRO A 151 -18.89 8.40 19.97
N ILE A 152 -19.22 9.48 19.25
CA ILE A 152 -18.32 10.08 18.26
C ILE A 152 -17.18 10.79 18.97
N PHE A 153 -15.95 10.45 18.61
CA PHE A 153 -14.76 11.15 19.07
C PHE A 153 -14.33 12.19 18.04
N VAL A 154 -14.20 13.44 18.49
CA VAL A 154 -13.66 14.55 17.68
C VAL A 154 -12.18 14.70 18.01
N PHE A 155 -11.33 14.43 17.03
CA PHE A 155 -9.88 14.47 17.17
C PHE A 155 -9.33 15.89 17.18
N THR A 156 -9.90 16.80 16.39
CA THR A 156 -9.51 18.22 16.40
C THR A 156 -10.61 19.12 15.83
N ASP A 157 -10.78 20.32 16.40
CA ASP A 157 -11.72 21.33 15.90
C ASP A 157 -11.19 22.06 14.66
N ASP A 158 -9.87 22.27 14.60
CA ASP A 158 -9.16 22.87 13.49
C ASP A 158 -8.05 21.94 12.96
N GLY A 159 -8.34 21.30 11.84
CA GLY A 159 -7.41 20.41 11.15
C GLY A 159 -6.18 21.11 10.56
N SER A 160 -6.11 22.44 10.53
CA SER A 160 -5.06 23.20 9.85
C SER A 160 -3.65 22.86 10.35
N TYR A 161 -3.47 22.70 11.66
CA TYR A 161 -2.17 22.29 12.23
C TYR A 161 -1.76 20.89 11.74
N HIS A 162 -2.64 19.90 11.91
CA HIS A 162 -2.41 18.52 11.50
C HIS A 162 -2.11 18.41 10.01
N LEU A 163 -2.90 19.11 9.19
CA LEU A 163 -2.74 19.17 7.75
C LEU A 163 -1.39 19.78 7.37
N THR A 164 -1.00 20.89 8.01
CA THR A 164 0.28 21.56 7.77
C THR A 164 1.46 20.65 8.12
N VAL A 165 1.39 19.93 9.25
CA VAL A 165 2.41 18.97 9.64
C VAL A 165 2.54 17.87 8.59
N PHE A 166 1.44 17.29 8.11
CA PHE A 166 1.49 16.29 7.04
C PHE A 166 2.01 16.86 5.70
N LEU A 167 1.63 18.11 5.34
CA LEU A 167 2.14 18.80 4.13
C LEU A 167 3.64 18.99 4.14
N ILE A 168 4.25 19.14 5.32
CA ILE A 168 5.69 19.36 5.45
C ILE A 168 6.41 18.02 5.54
N LEU A 169 5.98 17.15 6.45
CA LEU A 169 6.70 15.91 6.77
C LEU A 169 6.67 14.90 5.62
N ILE A 170 5.54 14.74 4.92
CA ILE A 170 5.44 13.72 3.86
C ILE A 170 6.36 14.07 2.68
N PRO A 171 6.30 15.27 2.07
CA PRO A 171 7.23 15.64 1.02
C PRO A 171 8.69 15.63 1.48
N PHE A 172 8.97 16.06 2.71
CA PHE A 172 10.32 15.99 3.29
C PHE A 172 10.86 14.55 3.28
N THR A 173 10.08 13.58 3.80
CA THR A 173 10.43 12.16 3.77
C THR A 173 10.58 11.61 2.34
N CYS A 174 9.68 11.99 1.42
CA CYS A 174 9.76 11.56 0.03
C CYS A 174 11.04 12.07 -0.66
N ILE A 175 11.42 13.33 -0.43
CA ILE A 175 12.64 13.93 -0.96
C ILE A 175 13.86 13.20 -0.42
N GLU A 176 13.90 12.93 0.89
CA GLU A 176 15.02 12.26 1.53
C GLU A 176 15.23 10.83 1.00
N ILE A 177 14.15 10.04 0.93
CA ILE A 177 14.19 8.70 0.32
C ILE A 177 14.66 8.77 -1.13
N SER A 178 14.15 9.75 -1.90
CA SER A 178 14.55 9.95 -3.29
C SER A 178 16.03 10.26 -3.45
N ILE A 179 16.61 11.08 -2.57
CA ILE A 179 18.05 11.37 -2.54
C ILE A 179 18.86 10.08 -2.34
N PHE A 180 18.48 9.25 -1.38
CA PHE A 180 19.16 7.97 -1.15
C PHE A 180 19.03 7.02 -2.33
N VAL A 181 17.81 6.82 -2.85
CA VAL A 181 17.52 5.96 -4.01
C VAL A 181 18.32 6.39 -5.24
N ILE A 182 18.27 7.68 -5.60
CA ILE A 182 19.00 8.22 -6.75
C ILE A 182 20.50 8.05 -6.56
N SER A 183 21.03 8.34 -5.36
CA SER A 183 22.45 8.20 -5.06
C SER A 183 22.95 6.75 -5.15
N ILE A 184 22.14 5.79 -4.69
CA ILE A 184 22.44 4.36 -4.81
C ILE A 184 22.47 3.96 -6.29
N ILE A 185 21.46 4.34 -7.07
CA ILE A 185 21.38 4.02 -8.51
C ILE A 185 22.60 4.57 -9.25
N ARG A 186 22.98 5.84 -8.99
CA ARG A 186 24.15 6.48 -9.61
C ARG A 186 25.44 5.77 -9.23
N THR A 187 25.61 5.38 -7.96
CA THR A 187 26.83 4.71 -7.49
C THR A 187 26.95 3.31 -8.06
N ILE A 188 25.88 2.51 -8.02
CA ILE A 188 25.85 1.16 -8.59
C ILE A 188 26.22 1.22 -10.09
N SER A 189 25.67 2.18 -10.82
CA SER A 189 25.99 2.39 -12.25
C SER A 189 27.46 2.78 -12.47
N LYS A 190 28.00 3.68 -11.65
CA LYS A 190 29.41 4.10 -11.74
C LYS A 190 30.39 2.98 -11.43
N LEU A 191 30.14 2.19 -10.37
CA LEU A 191 31.02 1.09 -9.94
C LEU A 191 31.14 -0.02 -10.99
N LEU A 192 30.09 -0.25 -11.77
CA LEU A 192 30.12 -1.15 -12.92
C LEU A 192 31.03 -0.60 -14.03
N ASN A 193 30.86 0.67 -14.40
CA ASN A 193 31.60 1.29 -15.51
C ASN A 193 33.12 1.32 -15.28
N ILE A 194 33.56 1.51 -14.03
CA ILE A 194 34.99 1.56 -13.70
C ILE A 194 35.60 0.19 -13.36
N SER A 195 34.88 -0.91 -13.60
CA SER A 195 35.30 -2.29 -13.33
C SER A 195 35.79 -2.56 -11.88
N LYS A 196 35.47 -1.69 -10.92
CA LYS A 196 35.82 -1.89 -9.49
C LYS A 196 34.94 -2.92 -8.80
N MET A 197 33.89 -3.39 -9.47
CA MET A 197 32.99 -4.41 -8.98
C MET A 197 32.85 -5.52 -10.01
N SER A 198 32.96 -6.77 -9.56
CA SER A 198 32.69 -7.91 -10.44
C SER A 198 31.23 -7.89 -10.93
N ARG A 199 31.00 -8.38 -12.15
CA ARG A 199 29.67 -8.48 -12.75
C ARG A 199 28.69 -9.26 -11.86
N LYS A 200 29.19 -10.29 -11.17
CA LYS A 200 28.46 -11.11 -10.19
C LYS A 200 28.02 -10.30 -8.96
N SER A 201 28.93 -9.53 -8.36
CA SER A 201 28.61 -8.72 -7.17
C SER A 201 27.64 -7.59 -7.52
N TYR A 202 27.81 -6.94 -8.68
CA TYR A 202 26.88 -5.91 -9.18
C TYR A 202 25.46 -6.47 -9.32
N ARG A 203 25.31 -7.63 -9.96
CA ARG A 203 24.01 -8.29 -10.16
C ARG A 203 23.32 -8.57 -8.82
N LEU A 204 24.06 -9.03 -7.82
CA LEU A 204 23.52 -9.30 -6.48
C LEU A 204 23.00 -8.02 -5.81
N GLN A 205 23.79 -6.93 -5.82
CA GLN A 205 23.38 -5.65 -5.22
C GLN A 205 22.17 -5.04 -5.94
N LYS A 206 22.13 -5.11 -7.27
CA LYS A 206 21.01 -4.63 -8.08
C LYS A 206 19.71 -5.38 -7.76
N ILE A 207 19.76 -6.71 -7.66
CA ILE A 207 18.58 -7.53 -7.32
C ILE A 207 18.08 -7.20 -5.92
N VAL A 208 18.98 -7.11 -4.92
CA VAL A 208 18.60 -6.76 -3.54
C VAL A 208 17.99 -5.34 -3.48
N PHE A 209 18.57 -4.38 -4.19
CA PHE A 209 18.06 -3.01 -4.22
C PHE A 209 16.67 -2.92 -4.86
N ILE A 210 16.48 -3.54 -6.04
CA ILE A 210 15.16 -3.60 -6.70
C ILE A 210 14.14 -4.29 -5.79
N ALA A 211 14.54 -5.39 -5.14
CA ALA A 211 13.70 -6.11 -4.21
C ALA A 211 13.24 -5.21 -3.03
N LEU A 212 14.15 -4.40 -2.47
CA LEU A 212 13.82 -3.46 -1.41
C LEU A 212 12.88 -2.36 -1.90
N VAL A 213 13.13 -1.79 -3.08
CA VAL A 213 12.25 -0.77 -3.69
C VAL A 213 10.85 -1.31 -3.93
N ILE A 214 10.72 -2.54 -4.42
CA ILE A 214 9.40 -3.17 -4.61
C ILE A 214 8.75 -3.47 -3.27
N GLN A 215 9.50 -4.02 -2.31
CA GLN A 215 9.01 -4.36 -0.96
C GLN A 215 8.48 -3.13 -0.22
N THR A 216 9.12 -1.98 -0.34
CA THR A 216 8.66 -0.75 0.30
C THR A 216 7.63 -0.02 -0.57
N GLY A 217 7.84 0.04 -1.88
CA GLY A 217 7.05 0.87 -2.79
C GLY A 217 5.65 0.33 -3.06
N LEU A 218 5.51 -0.99 -3.29
CA LEU A 218 4.20 -1.56 -3.67
C LEU A 218 3.16 -1.45 -2.54
N PRO A 219 3.49 -1.74 -1.26
CA PRO A 219 2.55 -1.54 -0.16
C PRO A 219 2.23 -0.06 0.08
N LEU A 220 3.17 0.86 -0.09
CA LEU A 220 2.91 2.30 0.09
C LEU A 220 1.79 2.84 -0.81
N ILE A 221 1.57 2.24 -1.99
CA ILE A 221 0.47 2.63 -2.89
C ILE A 221 -0.89 2.49 -2.19
N THR A 222 -1.07 1.45 -1.36
CA THR A 222 -2.33 1.23 -0.62
C THR A 222 -2.52 2.23 0.52
N LEU A 223 -1.51 3.04 0.85
CA LEU A 223 -1.60 4.14 1.81
C LEU A 223 -1.75 5.51 1.12
N ILE A 224 -1.08 5.71 -0.01
CA ILE A 224 -1.13 6.97 -0.77
C ILE A 224 -2.55 7.25 -1.29
N VAL A 225 -3.24 6.25 -1.83
CA VAL A 225 -4.59 6.44 -2.40
C VAL A 225 -5.60 6.93 -1.35
N PRO A 226 -5.75 6.26 -0.18
CA PRO A 226 -6.57 6.77 0.93
C PRO A 226 -6.18 8.16 1.41
N PHE A 227 -4.87 8.44 1.44
CA PHE A 227 -4.34 9.72 1.89
C PHE A 227 -4.71 10.87 0.93
N VAL A 228 -4.56 10.65 -0.38
CA VAL A 228 -4.97 11.63 -1.41
C VAL A 228 -6.47 11.88 -1.36
N TYR A 229 -7.29 10.84 -1.21
CA TYR A 229 -8.74 11.01 -1.04
C TYR A 229 -9.08 11.83 0.22
N SER A 230 -8.43 11.52 1.34
CA SER A 230 -8.57 12.28 2.59
C SER A 230 -8.23 13.75 2.39
N TRP A 231 -7.16 14.04 1.66
CA TRP A 231 -6.75 15.39 1.31
C TRP A 231 -7.81 16.14 0.51
N ILE A 232 -8.34 15.50 -0.53
CA ILE A 232 -9.40 16.06 -1.37
C ILE A 232 -10.65 16.33 -0.52
N SER A 233 -11.04 15.37 0.31
CA SER A 233 -12.19 15.53 1.23
C SER A 233 -12.01 16.74 2.15
N ILE A 234 -10.85 16.89 2.78
CA ILE A 234 -10.56 18.01 3.69
C ILE A 234 -10.51 19.36 2.96
N LEU A 235 -9.74 19.47 1.86
CA LEU A 235 -9.55 20.73 1.14
C LEU A 235 -10.83 21.24 0.47
N TRP A 236 -11.60 20.34 -0.14
CA TRP A 236 -12.87 20.70 -0.81
C TRP A 236 -14.08 20.65 0.13
N ARG A 237 -13.88 20.38 1.43
CA ARG A 237 -14.95 20.18 2.42
C ARG A 237 -16.00 19.17 1.91
N TYR A 238 -15.54 18.13 1.24
CA TYR A 238 -16.39 17.11 0.62
C TYR A 238 -16.55 15.90 1.54
N TYR A 239 -17.76 15.73 2.10
CA TYR A 239 -18.11 14.57 2.92
C TYR A 239 -18.70 13.45 2.06
N ASN A 240 -18.11 12.25 2.16
CA ASN A 240 -18.68 11.02 1.60
C ASN A 240 -18.22 9.80 2.41
N GLN A 241 -19.15 9.25 3.19
CA GLN A 241 -18.87 8.15 4.10
C GLN A 241 -18.52 6.85 3.36
N GLY A 242 -19.15 6.56 2.22
CA GLY A 242 -18.87 5.36 1.43
C GLY A 242 -17.45 5.35 0.89
N LEU A 243 -17.00 6.46 0.30
CA LEU A 243 -15.63 6.62 -0.16
C LEU A 243 -14.62 6.60 0.99
N MET A 244 -14.97 7.16 2.15
CA MET A 244 -14.10 7.09 3.33
C MET A 244 -13.96 5.66 3.85
N ASN A 245 -15.06 4.91 3.91
CA ASN A 245 -15.03 3.50 4.29
C ASN A 245 -14.18 2.68 3.31
N ILE A 246 -14.28 2.95 2.00
CA ILE A 246 -13.39 2.35 0.99
C ILE A 246 -11.93 2.72 1.25
N ALA A 247 -11.63 3.98 1.56
CA ALA A 247 -10.28 4.44 1.87
C ALA A 247 -9.70 3.71 3.10
N VAL A 248 -10.49 3.52 4.16
CA VAL A 248 -10.09 2.73 5.33
C VAL A 248 -9.85 1.26 4.95
N ILE A 249 -10.75 0.64 4.17
CA ILE A 249 -10.58 -0.75 3.71
C ILE A 249 -9.28 -0.91 2.91
N VAL A 250 -9.01 -0.01 1.95
CA VAL A 250 -7.78 -0.03 1.16
C VAL A 250 -6.55 0.14 2.08
N THR A 251 -6.63 0.99 3.10
CA THR A 251 -5.59 1.16 4.12
C THR A 251 -5.35 -0.16 4.87
N THR A 252 -6.39 -0.88 5.30
CA THR A 252 -6.25 -2.17 6.02
C THR A 252 -5.64 -3.29 5.18
N ILE A 253 -5.69 -3.20 3.85
CA ILE A 253 -5.05 -4.17 2.94
C ILE A 253 -3.52 -4.00 2.90
N HIS A 254 -3.00 -2.86 3.38
CA HIS A 254 -1.56 -2.57 3.45
C HIS A 254 -0.73 -3.68 4.11
N GLY A 255 -1.16 -4.21 5.25
CA GLY A 255 -0.40 -5.25 5.95
C GLY A 255 -0.30 -6.56 5.20
N LEU A 256 -1.40 -6.95 4.56
CA LEU A 256 -1.44 -8.13 3.71
C LEU A 256 -0.53 -7.94 2.49
N SER A 257 -0.63 -6.78 1.82
CA SER A 257 0.20 -6.49 0.65
C SER A 257 1.69 -6.45 1.02
N SER A 258 2.06 -5.78 2.12
CA SER A 258 3.44 -5.72 2.64
C SER A 258 4.01 -7.10 2.94
N THR A 259 3.24 -7.94 3.61
CA THR A 259 3.70 -9.30 3.96
C THR A 259 3.86 -10.18 2.73
N LEU A 260 2.90 -10.15 1.80
CA LEU A 260 2.96 -10.92 0.55
C LEU A 260 4.14 -10.49 -0.31
N VAL A 261 4.33 -9.19 -0.52
CA VAL A 261 5.44 -8.68 -1.35
C VAL A 261 6.78 -9.05 -0.74
N MET A 262 6.95 -8.89 0.58
CA MET A 262 8.17 -9.33 1.26
C MET A 262 8.46 -10.82 1.02
N LEU A 263 7.45 -11.69 1.15
CA LEU A 263 7.62 -13.13 0.94
C LEU A 263 7.91 -13.47 -0.52
N LEU A 264 7.30 -12.77 -1.49
CA LEU A 264 7.34 -13.08 -2.93
C LEU A 264 8.48 -12.40 -3.71
N VAL A 265 9.13 -11.38 -3.16
CA VAL A 265 10.19 -10.66 -3.87
C VAL A 265 11.58 -11.19 -3.48
N HIS A 266 11.77 -11.61 -2.22
CA HIS A 266 13.04 -12.14 -1.75
C HIS A 266 13.16 -13.63 -2.00
N ARG A 267 14.05 -14.02 -2.90
CA ARG A 267 14.36 -15.43 -3.21
C ARG A 267 14.49 -16.34 -1.96
N PRO A 268 15.30 -16.03 -0.93
CA PRO A 268 15.44 -16.91 0.24
C PRO A 268 14.12 -17.11 1.00
N TYR A 269 13.22 -16.12 0.97
CA TYR A 269 11.93 -16.18 1.64
C TYR A 269 10.92 -17.01 0.85
N ARG A 270 10.92 -16.85 -0.49
CA ARG A 270 10.11 -17.67 -1.41
C ARG A 270 10.49 -19.13 -1.36
N ASP A 271 11.78 -19.43 -1.41
CA ASP A 271 12.27 -20.80 -1.46
C ASP A 271 11.85 -21.53 -0.16
N ARG A 272 11.86 -20.83 0.98
CA ARG A 272 11.33 -21.36 2.24
C ARG A 272 9.81 -21.48 2.28
N LEU A 273 9.08 -20.52 1.72
CA LEU A 273 7.62 -20.63 1.58
C LEU A 273 7.26 -21.88 0.76
N LEU A 274 7.92 -22.08 -0.38
CA LEU A 274 7.70 -23.24 -1.25
C LEU A 274 8.09 -24.56 -0.57
N ALA A 275 9.17 -24.58 0.20
CA ALA A 275 9.60 -25.76 0.95
C ALA A 275 8.63 -26.15 2.07
N VAL A 276 8.03 -25.17 2.76
CA VAL A 276 7.06 -25.43 3.84
C VAL A 276 5.73 -25.93 3.30
N PHE A 277 5.30 -25.42 2.14
CA PHE A 277 3.98 -25.75 1.59
C PHE A 277 3.99 -26.86 0.53
N CYS A 278 5.14 -27.50 0.24
CA CYS A 278 5.27 -28.55 -0.79
C CYS A 278 4.60 -28.18 -2.13
N PHE A 279 4.59 -26.91 -2.51
CA PHE A 279 3.88 -26.46 -3.70
C PHE A 279 4.71 -26.69 -4.97
N GLU A 280 4.16 -27.45 -5.92
CA GLU A 280 4.65 -27.49 -7.30
C GLU A 280 4.64 -26.09 -7.90
N ARG A 281 5.63 -25.80 -8.77
CA ARG A 281 5.86 -24.47 -9.39
C ARG A 281 4.65 -23.91 -10.15
N ASP A 282 3.67 -24.73 -10.51
CA ASP A 282 2.46 -24.32 -11.22
C ASP A 282 1.47 -23.49 -10.37
N LEU A 283 1.56 -23.54 -9.03
CA LEU A 283 0.60 -22.86 -8.17
C LEU A 283 0.87 -21.36 -7.93
N GLN A 284 1.96 -20.79 -8.46
CA GLN A 284 2.20 -19.35 -8.40
C GLN A 284 1.14 -18.55 -9.15
N LYS A 285 0.52 -19.13 -10.20
CA LYS A 285 -0.61 -18.55 -10.94
C LYS A 285 -1.93 -18.60 -10.15
N ASN A 286 -2.02 -19.47 -9.14
CA ASN A 286 -3.26 -19.75 -8.39
C ASN A 286 -3.39 -19.02 -7.04
N LEU A 287 -2.36 -18.30 -6.60
CA LEU A 287 -2.39 -17.56 -5.32
C LEU A 287 -3.17 -16.24 -5.42
N LEU A 288 -3.01 -15.50 -6.52
CA LEU A 288 -3.77 -14.26 -6.79
C LEU A 288 -5.28 -14.55 -6.96
N THR A 289 -5.60 -15.69 -7.56
CA THR A 289 -6.98 -16.17 -7.74
C THR A 289 -7.60 -16.69 -6.45
N SER A 290 -6.81 -17.26 -5.54
CA SER A 290 -7.27 -17.61 -4.19
C SER A 290 -7.67 -16.36 -3.39
N ILE A 291 -6.98 -15.23 -3.58
CA ILE A 291 -7.28 -13.96 -2.91
C ILE A 291 -8.60 -13.36 -3.41
N VAL A 292 -8.82 -13.31 -4.74
CA VAL A 292 -10.11 -12.87 -5.31
C VAL A 292 -11.26 -13.76 -4.84
N ALA A 293 -11.04 -15.07 -4.77
CA ALA A 293 -12.04 -16.01 -4.24
C ALA A 293 -12.34 -15.80 -2.75
N VAL A 294 -11.37 -15.37 -1.93
CA VAL A 294 -11.58 -15.04 -0.51
C VAL A 294 -12.37 -13.73 -0.34
N PHE A 295 -12.03 -12.68 -1.09
CA PHE A 295 -12.78 -11.41 -1.03
C PHE A 295 -14.20 -11.55 -1.57
N GLU A 296 -14.40 -12.33 -2.64
CA GLU A 296 -15.72 -12.60 -3.22
C GLU A 296 -16.56 -13.52 -2.31
N ASN A 297 -15.95 -14.54 -1.67
CA ASN A 297 -16.61 -15.32 -0.61
C ASN A 297 -17.05 -14.43 0.56
N ARG A 298 -16.19 -13.50 0.98
CA ARG A 298 -16.52 -12.58 2.08
C ARG A 298 -17.66 -11.63 1.69
N PHE A 299 -17.69 -11.14 0.45
CA PHE A 299 -18.79 -10.33 -0.08
C PHE A 299 -20.12 -11.10 -0.09
N TYR A 300 -20.14 -12.33 -0.61
CA TYR A 300 -21.35 -13.17 -0.67
C TYR A 300 -21.90 -13.53 0.72
N VAL A 301 -21.02 -13.80 1.69
CA VAL A 301 -21.41 -14.14 3.07
C VAL A 301 -21.94 -12.91 3.80
N VAL A 302 -21.30 -11.74 3.63
CA VAL A 302 -21.60 -10.53 4.43
C VAL A 302 -22.75 -9.72 3.85
N CYS A 303 -22.91 -9.64 2.52
CA CYS A 303 -23.94 -8.81 1.89
C CYS A 303 -25.25 -9.57 1.64
N SER A 304 -26.40 -8.92 1.86
CA SER A 304 -27.74 -9.45 1.57
C SER A 304 -28.48 -8.47 0.66
N PHE A 305 -28.71 -8.87 -0.59
CA PHE A 305 -29.35 -8.05 -1.64
C PHE A 305 -30.42 -8.86 -2.38
N SER A 306 -31.38 -8.20 -3.04
CA SER A 306 -32.58 -8.86 -3.59
C SER A 306 -32.29 -9.95 -4.64
N GLY A 307 -31.15 -9.87 -5.32
CA GLY A 307 -30.67 -10.83 -6.30
C GLY A 307 -29.76 -11.94 -5.77
N LYS A 308 -29.63 -12.14 -4.44
CA LYS A 308 -28.63 -13.06 -3.86
C LYS A 308 -28.74 -14.52 -4.35
N GLU A 309 -29.94 -15.06 -4.51
CA GLU A 309 -30.15 -16.41 -5.06
C GLU A 309 -29.87 -16.48 -6.57
N SER A 310 -30.15 -15.43 -7.33
CA SER A 310 -29.73 -15.33 -8.74
C SER A 310 -28.21 -15.18 -8.86
N TRP A 311 -27.59 -14.40 -7.97
CA TRP A 311 -26.14 -14.20 -7.91
C TRP A 311 -25.41 -15.49 -7.59
N LYS A 312 -25.95 -16.34 -6.71
CA LYS A 312 -25.42 -17.69 -6.44
C LYS A 312 -25.25 -18.53 -7.71
N TYR A 313 -26.14 -18.37 -8.70
CA TYR A 313 -26.05 -19.04 -10.00
C TYR A 313 -25.05 -18.37 -10.95
N TRP A 314 -25.03 -17.04 -11.01
CA TRP A 314 -24.11 -16.27 -11.87
C TRP A 314 -22.67 -16.21 -11.34
N ARG A 315 -22.48 -16.40 -10.03
CA ARG A 315 -21.20 -16.33 -9.31
C ARG A 315 -20.12 -17.23 -9.92
N ARG A 316 -20.50 -18.45 -10.32
CA ARG A 316 -19.57 -19.38 -10.98
C ARG A 316 -19.07 -18.84 -12.33
N TYR A 317 -19.95 -18.18 -13.08
CA TYR A 317 -19.62 -17.56 -14.36
C TYR A 317 -18.89 -16.23 -14.20
N TRP A 318 -19.18 -15.48 -13.13
CA TRP A 318 -18.47 -14.26 -12.76
C TRP A 318 -17.03 -14.54 -12.32
N LEU A 319 -16.82 -15.54 -11.44
CA LEU A 319 -15.48 -16.01 -11.11
C LEU A 319 -14.79 -16.57 -12.35
N ALA A 320 -15.45 -17.42 -13.14
CA ALA A 320 -14.90 -17.93 -14.40
C ALA A 320 -14.54 -16.79 -15.37
N GLY A 321 -15.34 -15.73 -15.43
CA GLY A 321 -15.08 -14.52 -16.21
C GLY A 321 -13.86 -13.76 -15.69
N HIS A 322 -13.65 -13.68 -14.37
CA HIS A 322 -12.43 -13.14 -13.78
C HIS A 322 -11.21 -14.03 -14.04
N TYR A 323 -11.36 -15.36 -13.99
CA TYR A 323 -10.33 -16.31 -14.38
C TYR A 323 -9.95 -16.15 -15.85
N ILE A 324 -10.95 -16.02 -16.72
CA ILE A 324 -10.79 -15.82 -18.17
C ILE A 324 -10.19 -14.43 -18.45
N ALA A 325 -10.63 -13.36 -17.79
CA ALA A 325 -10.08 -12.01 -17.94
C ALA A 325 -8.66 -11.90 -17.39
N THR A 326 -8.36 -12.47 -16.23
CA THR A 326 -6.99 -12.54 -15.68
C THR A 326 -6.11 -13.41 -16.57
N PHE A 327 -6.62 -14.53 -17.07
CA PHE A 327 -5.94 -15.36 -18.07
C PHE A 327 -5.70 -14.59 -19.37
N PHE A 328 -6.65 -13.81 -19.88
CA PHE A 328 -6.49 -12.99 -21.08
C PHE A 328 -5.63 -11.75 -20.83
N ILE A 329 -5.56 -11.20 -19.62
CA ILE A 329 -4.64 -10.11 -19.23
C ILE A 329 -3.22 -10.67 -19.16
N VAL A 330 -3.03 -11.84 -18.55
CA VAL A 330 -1.73 -12.53 -18.51
C VAL A 330 -1.34 -13.05 -19.90
N LEU A 331 -2.29 -13.55 -20.70
CA LEU A 331 -2.09 -14.02 -22.06
C LEU A 331 -1.87 -12.86 -23.03
N SER A 332 -2.50 -11.70 -22.84
CA SER A 332 -2.19 -10.48 -23.62
C SER A 332 -0.83 -9.94 -23.22
N LEU A 333 -0.45 -9.96 -21.94
CA LEU A 333 0.93 -9.70 -21.51
C LEU A 333 1.93 -10.67 -22.15
N LEU A 334 1.57 -11.96 -22.32
CA LEU A 334 2.40 -12.98 -22.97
C LEU A 334 2.36 -12.90 -24.51
N ALA A 335 1.27 -12.44 -25.12
CA ALA A 335 1.11 -12.25 -26.56
C ALA A 335 1.73 -10.92 -27.03
N VAL A 336 1.92 -9.98 -26.11
CA VAL A 336 2.67 -8.74 -26.30
C VAL A 336 4.18 -8.96 -26.15
N VAL A 337 4.62 -10.10 -25.60
CA VAL A 337 6.04 -10.49 -25.67
C VAL A 337 6.37 -10.79 -27.13
N PRO A 338 7.19 -9.95 -27.77
CA PRO A 338 7.48 -10.11 -29.18
C PRO A 338 8.40 -11.31 -29.39
N GLU A 339 8.35 -11.90 -30.59
CA GLU A 339 9.23 -13.00 -30.97
C GLU A 339 10.70 -12.57 -30.80
N GLN A 340 11.38 -13.21 -29.86
CA GLN A 340 12.61 -12.67 -29.27
C GLN A 340 13.74 -12.45 -30.27
N LYS A 341 13.78 -13.24 -31.36
CA LYS A 341 14.81 -13.13 -32.41
C LYS A 341 14.62 -11.85 -33.24
N SER A 342 13.38 -11.64 -33.69
CA SER A 342 12.94 -10.50 -34.51
C SER A 342 12.92 -9.19 -33.71
N ALA A 343 12.52 -9.26 -32.43
CA ALA A 343 12.46 -8.13 -31.51
C ALA A 343 13.83 -7.57 -31.13
N ARG A 344 14.79 -8.46 -30.87
CA ARG A 344 16.18 -8.06 -30.60
C ARG A 344 16.80 -7.33 -31.79
N GLN A 345 16.54 -7.79 -33.01
CA GLN A 345 17.09 -7.18 -34.23
C GLN A 345 16.57 -5.75 -34.44
N ARG A 346 15.27 -5.50 -34.23
CA ARG A 346 14.69 -4.14 -34.29
C ARG A 346 15.16 -3.23 -33.14
N LEU A 347 15.38 -3.78 -31.95
CA LEU A 347 15.93 -3.05 -30.81
C LEU A 347 17.39 -2.62 -31.08
N LEU A 348 18.16 -3.48 -31.76
CA LEU A 348 19.54 -3.22 -32.20
C LEU A 348 19.61 -2.17 -33.31
N GLU A 349 18.61 -2.09 -34.20
CA GLU A 349 18.50 -1.03 -35.22
C GLU A 349 18.12 0.33 -34.63
N LYS A 350 17.24 0.37 -33.62
CA LYS A 350 16.86 1.61 -32.90
C LYS A 350 17.95 2.14 -31.99
N ILE A 351 18.91 1.31 -31.60
CA ILE A 351 20.01 1.66 -30.68
C ILE A 351 21.33 1.32 -31.38
N PRO A 352 21.86 2.20 -32.24
CA PRO A 352 22.97 1.89 -33.15
C PRO A 352 24.33 1.64 -32.46
N CYS A 353 24.39 1.71 -31.13
CA CYS A 353 25.61 1.54 -30.34
C CYS A 353 25.40 0.58 -29.15
N VAL A 354 24.83 -0.60 -29.42
CA VAL A 354 24.79 -1.68 -28.44
C VAL A 354 26.11 -2.46 -28.46
N GLU A 355 26.76 -2.45 -27.29
CA GLU A 355 28.08 -3.03 -27.03
C GLU A 355 28.08 -4.57 -27.16
N ARG A 356 29.22 -5.15 -27.56
CA ARG A 356 29.41 -6.56 -27.98
C ARG A 356 28.87 -7.62 -26.99
N TYR A 357 28.64 -7.27 -25.72
CA TYR A 357 28.09 -8.18 -24.70
C TYR A 357 26.58 -8.46 -24.85
N ALA A 358 25.82 -7.60 -25.55
CA ALA A 358 24.40 -7.85 -25.82
C ALA A 358 24.19 -8.93 -26.90
N TYR A 359 25.26 -9.31 -27.62
CA TYR A 359 25.26 -10.40 -28.60
C TYR A 359 25.43 -11.78 -27.94
N GLU A 360 25.94 -11.85 -26.70
CA GLU A 360 26.26 -13.12 -26.02
C GLU A 360 25.24 -13.54 -24.94
N GLU A 361 24.47 -12.60 -24.36
CA GLU A 361 23.42 -12.93 -23.39
C GLU A 361 22.03 -12.95 -24.04
N GLU A 362 21.20 -13.94 -23.69
CA GLU A 362 19.81 -14.05 -24.11
C GLU A 362 18.96 -12.89 -23.56
N LEU A 363 18.98 -11.76 -24.27
CA LEU A 363 18.27 -10.53 -23.94
C LEU A 363 16.74 -10.75 -23.99
N LEU A 364 16.07 -10.81 -22.85
CA LEU A 364 14.61 -10.96 -22.81
C LEU A 364 13.93 -9.61 -23.02
N VAL A 365 13.38 -9.38 -24.22
CA VAL A 365 12.64 -8.15 -24.57
C VAL A 365 11.21 -8.28 -24.08
N PHE A 366 10.85 -7.49 -23.07
CA PHE A 366 9.55 -7.58 -22.39
C PHE A 366 8.41 -6.86 -23.16
N ALA A 367 8.72 -5.75 -23.84
CA ALA A 367 7.83 -5.03 -24.76
C ALA A 367 8.64 -4.09 -25.68
N GLU A 368 8.24 -3.93 -26.94
CA GLU A 368 8.88 -3.01 -27.90
C GLU A 368 8.36 -1.56 -27.80
N ASP A 369 7.21 -1.34 -27.15
CA ASP A 369 6.53 -0.04 -27.07
C ASP A 369 6.19 0.37 -25.61
N PRO A 370 6.80 1.46 -25.07
CA PRO A 370 6.51 1.99 -23.73
C PRO A 370 5.05 2.42 -23.52
N LEU A 371 4.36 2.82 -24.58
CA LEU A 371 2.96 3.27 -24.51
C LEU A 371 2.03 2.11 -24.14
N LEU A 372 2.38 0.88 -24.54
CA LEU A 372 1.57 -0.31 -24.29
C LEU A 372 1.62 -0.76 -22.82
N CYS A 373 2.77 -0.62 -22.15
CA CYS A 373 2.89 -0.81 -20.69
C CYS A 373 2.06 0.24 -19.91
N PHE A 374 2.03 1.49 -20.39
CA PHE A 374 1.20 2.54 -19.81
C PHE A 374 -0.29 2.27 -20.04
N ILE A 375 -0.69 1.85 -21.24
CA ILE A 375 -2.06 1.42 -21.56
C ILE A 375 -2.47 0.23 -20.68
N LEU A 376 -1.60 -0.74 -20.41
CA LEU A 376 -1.88 -1.87 -19.50
C LEU A 376 -2.10 -1.43 -18.04
N CYS A 377 -1.29 -0.49 -17.52
CA CYS A 377 -1.52 0.12 -16.20
C CYS A 377 -2.84 0.90 -16.15
N VAL A 378 -3.16 1.62 -17.22
CA VAL A 378 -4.43 2.35 -17.37
C VAL A 378 -5.60 1.39 -17.49
N VAL A 379 -5.48 0.28 -18.21
CA VAL A 379 -6.50 -0.77 -18.34
C VAL A 379 -6.73 -1.47 -17.00
N VAL A 380 -5.70 -1.77 -16.21
CA VAL A 380 -5.85 -2.28 -14.84
C VAL A 380 -6.59 -1.27 -13.96
N THR A 381 -6.26 0.02 -14.09
CA THR A 381 -6.93 1.10 -13.37
C THR A 381 -8.40 1.28 -13.82
N ILE A 382 -8.68 1.11 -15.11
CA ILE A 382 -10.02 1.14 -15.70
C ILE A 382 -10.82 -0.09 -15.30
N VAL A 383 -10.23 -1.29 -15.24
CA VAL A 383 -10.91 -2.51 -14.76
C VAL A 383 -11.29 -2.38 -13.28
N ILE A 384 -10.42 -1.78 -12.46
CA ILE A 384 -10.72 -1.44 -11.06
C ILE A 384 -11.82 -0.36 -10.99
N ALA A 385 -11.78 0.64 -11.87
CA ALA A 385 -12.84 1.65 -11.95
C ALA A 385 -14.18 1.09 -12.45
N LEU A 386 -14.17 0.15 -13.41
CA LEU A 386 -15.35 -0.54 -13.93
C LEU A 386 -15.93 -1.51 -12.89
N LEU A 387 -15.11 -2.15 -12.06
CA LEU A 387 -15.54 -2.86 -10.85
C LEU A 387 -16.24 -1.91 -9.86
N GLY A 388 -15.75 -0.67 -9.73
CA GLY A 388 -16.38 0.42 -8.99
C GLY A 388 -17.70 0.93 -9.60
N VAL A 389 -17.85 0.86 -10.93
CA VAL A 389 -19.09 1.21 -11.64
C VAL A 389 -20.12 0.07 -11.55
N ALA A 390 -19.70 -1.19 -11.63
CA ALA A 390 -20.56 -2.36 -11.44
C ALA A 390 -21.16 -2.40 -10.01
N THR A 391 -20.40 -1.96 -9.00
CA THR A 391 -20.90 -1.79 -7.63
C THR A 391 -21.92 -0.64 -7.51
N ARG A 392 -21.74 0.48 -8.24
CA ARG A 392 -22.74 1.56 -8.31
C ARG A 392 -24.02 1.19 -9.08
N ILE A 393 -23.92 0.39 -10.13
CA ILE A 393 -25.09 -0.14 -10.85
C ILE A 393 -25.91 -1.03 -9.90
N CYS A 394 -25.25 -1.75 -8.99
CA CYS A 394 -25.90 -2.55 -7.95
C CYS A 394 -26.66 -1.66 -6.93
N GLU A 395 -26.03 -0.61 -6.40
CA GLU A 395 -26.69 0.37 -5.49
C GLU A 395 -27.91 1.02 -6.15
N THR A 396 -27.83 1.33 -7.45
CA THR A 396 -28.94 1.97 -8.16
C THR A 396 -30.09 0.99 -8.42
N SER A 397 -29.80 -0.30 -8.64
CA SER A 397 -30.81 -1.36 -8.80
C SER A 397 -31.52 -1.71 -7.49
N GLU A 398 -30.82 -1.64 -6.36
CA GLU A 398 -31.36 -1.90 -5.02
C GLU A 398 -32.33 -0.81 -4.58
N ILE A 399 -32.05 0.46 -4.91
CA ILE A 399 -32.94 1.60 -4.69
C ILE A 399 -34.21 1.50 -5.56
N LEU A 400 -34.09 1.05 -6.81
CA LEU A 400 -35.22 0.87 -7.73
C LEU A 400 -36.13 -0.31 -7.34
N ASP A 401 -35.56 -1.41 -6.85
CA ASP A 401 -36.30 -2.61 -6.43
C ASP A 401 -37.03 -2.39 -5.09
N LEU A 402 -36.44 -1.64 -4.15
CA LEU A 402 -37.09 -1.18 -2.92
C LEU A 402 -38.26 -0.21 -3.21
N ARG A 403 -38.10 0.68 -4.20
CA ARG A 403 -39.14 1.62 -4.61
C ARG A 403 -40.30 0.93 -5.33
N ASN A 404 -40.03 -0.08 -6.15
CA ASN A 404 -41.06 -0.87 -6.83
C ASN A 404 -41.80 -1.79 -5.86
N LYS A 405 -41.11 -2.44 -4.90
CA LYS A 405 -41.76 -3.19 -3.82
C LYS A 405 -42.70 -2.32 -2.99
N ALA A 406 -42.28 -1.11 -2.62
CA ALA A 406 -43.11 -0.17 -1.87
C ALA A 406 -44.37 0.29 -2.64
N ASN A 407 -44.32 0.32 -3.98
CA ASN A 407 -45.47 0.68 -4.83
C ASN A 407 -46.42 -0.50 -5.10
N THR A 408 -45.97 -1.75 -5.02
CA THR A 408 -46.82 -2.95 -5.13
C THR A 408 -47.54 -3.32 -3.82
N THR A 409 -47.09 -2.84 -2.67
CA THR A 409 -47.79 -3.04 -1.38
C THR A 409 -48.84 -1.96 -1.07
N SER A 410 -48.99 -0.94 -1.92
CA SER A 410 -49.98 0.15 -1.77
C SER A 410 -51.13 0.11 -2.78
N ARG A 411 -51.22 -0.96 -3.57
CA ARG A 411 -52.41 -1.40 -4.33
C ARG A 411 -52.88 -2.73 -3.78
#